data_AF-A0A1I0WQE6-F1
#
_entry.id   AF-A0A1I0WQE6-F1
#
_cell.length_a   1.000
_cell.length_b   1.000
_cell.length_c   1.000
_cell.angle_alpha   90.00
_cell.angle_beta   90.00
_cell.angle_gamma   90.00
#
_symmetry.space_group_name_H-M   'P 1'
#
loop_
_entity.id
_entity.type
_entity.pdbx_description
1 polymer ?
#
loop_
_entity_poly.entity_id
_entity_poly.type
_entity_poly.pdbx_seq_one_letter_code
_entity_poly.pdbx_strand_id
1 'polypeptide(L)'
;MYMPRGRRKSAAVPKPPKFHSEAPEAVYKFLEDVVGNLHDNLDGSEPLILFKHNGWKSKGKELFAKIKILGEDLRTAMGKDYILFLNKDLWEKMSEPQRRYVLDHQLSTIDITTDKHGDAKTANDGRAKLKSLPFDIEAYAPVIKRHGAIMEDVKRLALSLKETNQLTIEEAAAAVEADKPEEPREGIRGTIAQDGTVDVQRTDEPEPEDDKNQVKLEEAMQAADTGEDPNALFPGLGDD
;
A
#
# COMPACT_ATOMS: atom_id res chain seq x y z
N MET A 1 -18.33 56.32 11.15
CA MET A 1 -16.91 56.46 10.77
C MET A 1 -16.14 55.35 11.45
N TYR A 2 -15.87 54.25 10.74
CA TYR A 2 -15.23 53.05 11.29
C TYR A 2 -13.71 53.23 11.22
N MET A 3 -13.02 53.34 12.36
CA MET A 3 -11.55 53.37 12.35
C MET A 3 -11.00 51.95 12.29
N PRO A 4 -10.22 51.58 11.26
CA PRO A 4 -9.58 50.28 11.20
C PRO A 4 -8.58 50.16 12.34
N ARG A 5 -8.78 49.18 13.23
CA ARG A 5 -7.81 48.86 14.29
C ARG A 5 -6.53 48.38 13.62
N GLY A 6 -5.49 49.21 13.63
CA GLY A 6 -4.16 48.85 13.16
C GLY A 6 -3.64 47.62 13.92
N ARG A 7 -3.45 46.51 13.21
CA ARG A 7 -2.89 45.28 13.77
C ARG A 7 -1.45 45.57 14.19
N ARG A 8 -1.22 45.72 15.51
CA ARG A 8 0.13 45.86 16.06
C ARG A 8 0.92 44.61 15.68
N LYS A 9 1.96 44.78 14.84
CA LYS A 9 2.93 43.72 14.55
C LYS A 9 3.66 43.42 15.86
N SER A 10 3.41 42.27 16.46
CA SER A 10 4.22 41.80 17.58
C SER A 10 5.67 41.65 17.11
N ALA A 11 6.61 42.05 17.97
CA ALA A 11 8.04 41.86 17.70
C ALA A 11 8.29 40.35 17.54
N ALA A 12 8.92 39.97 16.42
CA ALA A 12 9.23 38.57 16.15
C ALA A 12 10.32 38.09 17.12
N VAL A 13 10.01 37.07 17.91
CA VAL A 13 11.00 36.38 18.75
C VAL A 13 12.10 35.82 17.83
N PRO A 14 13.40 36.08 18.12
CA PRO A 14 14.50 35.56 17.30
C PRO A 14 14.48 34.04 17.31
N LYS A 15 14.50 33.44 16.12
CA LYS A 15 14.51 31.98 15.97
C LYS A 15 15.91 31.45 16.27
N PRO A 16 16.04 30.33 17.00
CA PRO A 16 17.34 29.71 17.24
C PRO A 16 18.01 29.31 15.91
N PRO A 17 19.35 29.31 15.84
CA PRO A 17 20.09 28.99 14.63
C PRO A 17 19.84 27.53 14.20
N LYS A 18 19.58 27.31 12.91
CA LYS A 18 19.42 25.96 12.36
C LYS A 18 20.81 25.40 12.07
N PHE A 19 21.16 24.30 12.72
CA PHE A 19 22.41 23.58 12.45
C PHE A 19 22.12 22.08 12.31
N HIS A 20 23.08 21.38 11.72
CA HIS A 20 23.08 19.93 11.64
C HIS A 20 24.18 19.39 12.56
N SER A 21 23.91 18.27 13.22
CA SER A 21 24.92 17.48 13.91
C SER A 21 24.91 16.07 13.36
N GLU A 22 26.04 15.38 13.40
CA GLU A 22 26.05 13.95 13.11
C GLU A 22 25.28 13.17 14.19
N ALA A 23 24.64 12.07 13.80
CA ALA A 23 23.97 11.19 14.75
C ALA A 23 24.99 10.34 15.53
N PRO A 24 24.69 9.95 16.78
CA PRO A 24 25.57 9.06 17.54
C PRO A 24 25.57 7.64 16.96
N GLU A 25 26.62 6.87 17.24
CA GLU A 25 26.81 5.50 16.75
C GLU A 25 25.61 4.57 17.01
N ALA A 26 24.91 4.74 18.14
CA ALA A 26 23.71 3.97 18.45
C ALA A 26 22.61 4.09 17.37
N VAL A 27 22.52 5.24 16.68
CA VAL A 27 21.56 5.44 15.59
C VAL A 27 22.02 4.75 14.31
N TYR A 28 23.33 4.67 14.07
CA TYR A 28 23.88 3.90 12.96
C TYR A 28 23.64 2.40 13.14
N LYS A 29 23.90 1.85 14.34
CA LYS A 29 23.57 0.45 14.66
C LYS A 29 22.08 0.15 14.54
N PHE A 30 21.24 1.10 14.95
CA PHE A 30 19.80 0.96 14.80
C PHE A 30 19.36 0.99 13.33
N LEU A 31 20.02 1.80 12.48
CA LEU A 31 19.78 1.79 11.04
C LEU A 31 20.24 0.49 10.40
N GLU A 32 21.41 -0.02 10.76
CA GLU A 32 21.98 -1.27 10.27
C GLU A 32 21.04 -2.45 10.55
N ASP A 33 20.48 -2.54 11.77
CA ASP A 33 19.47 -3.55 12.12
C ASP A 33 18.21 -3.42 11.24
N VAL A 34 17.75 -2.21 10.94
CA VAL A 34 16.59 -2.02 10.05
C VAL A 34 16.92 -2.42 8.61
N VAL A 35 18.11 -2.08 8.13
CA VAL A 35 18.55 -2.42 6.77
C VAL A 35 18.67 -3.93 6.62
N GLY A 36 19.38 -4.61 7.53
CA GLY A 36 19.62 -6.06 7.43
C GLY A 36 18.39 -6.93 7.65
N ASN A 37 17.30 -6.38 8.21
CA ASN A 37 16.05 -7.12 8.40
C ASN A 37 15.01 -6.85 7.30
N LEU A 38 15.01 -5.64 6.71
CA LEU A 38 13.91 -5.15 5.88
C LEU A 38 14.31 -4.62 4.49
N HIS A 39 15.59 -4.30 4.28
CA HIS A 39 16.11 -3.63 3.07
C HIS A 39 17.42 -4.24 2.60
N ASP A 40 17.43 -5.54 2.35
CA ASP A 40 18.61 -6.30 1.91
C ASP A 40 19.27 -5.73 0.64
N ASN A 41 18.48 -5.06 -0.22
CA ASN A 41 18.97 -4.36 -1.40
C ASN A 41 19.86 -3.14 -1.09
N LEU A 42 19.90 -2.69 0.16
CA LEU A 42 20.77 -1.61 0.62
C LEU A 42 21.98 -2.13 1.39
N ASP A 43 22.19 -3.44 1.45
CA ASP A 43 23.37 -4.02 2.07
C ASP A 43 24.66 -3.50 1.41
N GLY A 44 25.68 -3.23 2.24
CA GLY A 44 26.93 -2.60 1.81
C GLY A 44 26.84 -1.13 1.41
N SER A 45 25.67 -0.49 1.54
CA SER A 45 25.55 0.96 1.35
C SER A 45 26.03 1.75 2.58
N GLU A 46 26.67 2.89 2.36
CA GLU A 46 27.27 3.72 3.40
C GLU A 46 26.45 4.99 3.67
N PRO A 47 25.63 5.01 4.75
CA PRO A 47 24.88 6.20 5.13
C PRO A 47 25.75 7.26 5.81
N LEU A 48 25.32 8.51 5.69
CA LEU A 48 25.64 9.59 6.63
C LEU A 48 24.34 10.04 7.30
N ILE A 49 24.27 9.97 8.63
CA ILE A 49 23.06 10.34 9.37
C ILE A 49 23.26 11.71 10.04
N LEU A 50 22.44 12.68 9.65
CA LEU A 50 22.49 14.04 10.18
C LEU A 50 21.20 14.39 10.93
N PHE A 51 21.35 14.81 12.18
CA PHE A 51 20.28 15.39 12.97
C PHE A 51 20.06 16.86 12.63
N LYS A 52 18.82 17.20 12.32
CA LYS A 52 18.34 18.58 12.19
C LYS A 52 17.68 19.01 13.48
N HIS A 53 18.17 20.12 14.03
CA HIS A 53 17.66 20.74 15.24
C HIS A 53 16.68 21.87 14.93
N ASN A 54 15.88 22.26 15.92
CA ASN A 54 15.01 23.44 15.89
C ASN A 54 13.77 23.33 14.97
N GLY A 55 13.02 22.25 15.12
CA GLY A 55 11.66 22.13 14.58
C GLY A 55 11.64 22.13 13.06
N TRP A 56 12.13 21.05 12.45
CA TRP A 56 12.17 20.94 10.99
C TRP A 56 10.78 20.81 10.38
N LYS A 57 10.36 21.83 9.65
CA LYS A 57 9.05 21.90 8.96
C LYS A 57 9.21 22.11 7.46
N SER A 58 8.28 21.55 6.69
CA SER A 58 8.12 21.79 5.26
C SER A 58 6.63 21.99 4.94
N LYS A 59 6.31 23.04 4.19
CA LYS A 59 4.92 23.41 3.84
C LYS A 59 3.96 23.42 5.06
N GLY A 60 4.46 23.90 6.21
CA GLY A 60 3.69 23.99 7.45
C GLY A 60 3.58 22.69 8.27
N LYS A 61 3.97 21.54 7.70
CA LYS A 61 3.98 20.25 8.40
C LYS A 61 5.35 19.93 8.98
N GLU A 62 5.39 19.25 10.11
CA GLU A 62 6.62 18.72 10.68
C GLU A 62 7.13 17.55 9.84
N LEU A 63 8.43 17.57 9.53
CA LEU A 63 9.11 16.48 8.85
C LEU A 63 9.85 15.64 9.89
N PHE A 64 9.62 14.33 9.86
CA PHE A 64 10.31 13.38 10.73
C PHE A 64 11.71 13.05 10.21
N ALA A 65 11.80 12.79 8.91
CA ALA A 65 13.04 12.43 8.24
C ALA A 65 12.98 12.80 6.75
N LYS A 66 14.15 12.80 6.10
CA LYS A 66 14.28 12.87 4.64
C LYS A 66 15.58 12.22 4.22
N ILE A 67 15.54 11.49 3.12
CA ILE A 67 16.75 10.98 2.48
C ILE A 67 17.16 11.87 1.31
N LYS A 68 18.48 12.00 1.11
CA LYS A 68 19.08 12.57 -0.09
C LYS A 68 20.17 11.63 -0.59
N ILE A 69 19.96 11.05 -1.77
CA ILE A 69 21.00 10.26 -2.44
C ILE A 69 22.09 11.20 -2.95
N LEU A 70 23.35 10.80 -2.75
CA LEU A 70 24.49 11.59 -3.17
C LEU A 70 24.81 11.34 -4.64
N GLY A 71 25.11 12.42 -5.36
CA GLY A 71 25.67 12.33 -6.70
C GLY A 71 27.10 11.79 -6.66
N GLU A 72 27.60 11.37 -7.82
CA GLU A 72 28.90 10.69 -7.97
C GLU A 72 30.08 11.49 -7.39
N ASP A 73 30.10 12.81 -7.60
CA ASP A 73 31.15 13.70 -7.08
C ASP A 73 31.20 13.67 -5.55
N LEU A 74 30.05 13.84 -4.89
CA LEU A 74 29.95 13.86 -3.43
C LEU A 74 30.15 12.47 -2.83
N ARG A 75 29.68 11.43 -3.52
CA ARG A 75 29.89 10.04 -3.11
C ARG A 75 31.37 9.69 -3.10
N THR A 76 32.11 10.10 -4.13
CA THR A 76 33.56 9.89 -4.22
C THR A 76 34.30 10.71 -3.15
N ALA A 77 33.90 11.97 -2.96
CA ALA A 77 34.56 12.85 -1.98
C ALA A 77 34.32 12.44 -0.52
N MET A 78 33.14 11.93 -0.19
CA MET A 78 32.73 11.62 1.19
C MET A 78 32.79 10.12 1.51
N GLY A 79 32.85 9.25 0.51
CA GLY A 79 32.72 7.80 0.69
C GLY A 79 31.30 7.36 1.10
N LYS A 80 30.29 8.22 0.97
CA LYS A 80 28.92 7.99 1.43
C LYS A 80 27.94 7.95 0.27
N ASP A 81 26.90 7.12 0.39
CA ASP A 81 25.97 6.85 -0.71
C ASP A 81 24.71 7.72 -0.63
N TYR A 82 24.27 7.98 0.59
CA TYR A 82 23.12 8.85 0.86
C TYR A 82 23.26 9.52 2.22
N ILE A 83 22.55 10.64 2.37
CA ILE A 83 22.41 11.34 3.64
C ILE A 83 20.99 11.13 4.14
N LEU A 84 20.86 10.55 5.33
CA LEU A 84 19.62 10.45 6.07
C LEU A 84 19.53 11.62 7.06
N PHE A 85 18.61 12.55 6.80
CA PHE A 85 18.31 13.62 7.71
C PHE A 85 17.21 13.20 8.67
N LEU A 86 17.44 13.32 9.98
CA LEU A 86 16.47 13.02 11.03
C LEU A 86 16.13 14.29 11.82
N ASN A 87 14.86 14.48 12.19
CA ASN A 87 14.45 15.55 13.08
C ASN A 87 14.76 15.16 14.54
N LYS A 88 15.77 15.81 15.15
CA LYS A 88 16.27 15.45 16.48
C LYS A 88 15.19 15.59 17.56
N ASP A 89 14.46 16.70 17.51
CA ASP A 89 13.45 17.06 18.52
C ASP A 89 12.30 16.04 18.57
N LEU A 90 11.96 15.46 17.42
CA LEU A 90 10.93 14.43 17.31
C LEU A 90 11.52 13.04 17.59
N TRP A 91 12.72 12.75 17.08
CA TRP A 91 13.39 11.46 17.26
C TRP A 91 13.52 11.07 18.74
N GLU A 92 13.91 12.02 19.60
CA GLU A 92 14.06 11.76 21.03
C GLU A 92 12.74 11.44 21.73
N LYS A 93 11.62 11.98 21.23
CA LYS A 93 10.27 11.76 21.78
C LYS A 93 9.61 10.49 21.26
N MET A 94 10.12 9.94 20.15
CA MET A 94 9.60 8.71 19.57
C MET A 94 9.96 7.49 20.42
N SER A 95 9.00 6.59 20.55
CA SER A 95 9.25 5.21 20.98
C SER A 95 10.07 4.46 19.92
N GLU A 96 10.70 3.35 20.32
CA GLU A 96 11.48 2.54 19.39
C GLU A 96 10.68 2.03 18.17
N PRO A 97 9.44 1.52 18.30
CA PRO A 97 8.64 1.12 17.14
C PRO A 97 8.37 2.28 16.17
N GLN A 98 8.18 3.50 16.68
CA GLN A 98 8.00 4.69 15.84
C GLN A 98 9.29 5.07 15.11
N ARG A 99 10.46 4.98 15.78
CA ARG A 99 11.76 5.20 15.15
C ARG A 99 12.01 4.18 14.04
N ARG A 100 11.72 2.90 14.30
CA ARG A 100 11.85 1.81 13.32
C ARG A 100 10.99 2.09 12.08
N TYR A 101 9.73 2.48 12.29
CA TYR A 101 8.83 2.89 11.21
C TYR A 101 9.36 4.07 10.40
N VAL A 102 9.86 5.13 11.05
CA VAL A 102 10.40 6.30 10.33
C VAL A 102 11.58 5.90 9.46
N LEU A 103 12.48 5.04 9.95
CA LEU A 103 13.60 4.54 9.16
C LEU A 103 13.13 3.66 8.00
N ASP A 104 12.32 2.64 8.27
CA ASP A 104 11.76 1.73 7.25
C ASP A 104 11.06 2.51 6.14
N HIS A 105 10.23 3.48 6.54
CA HIS A 105 9.49 4.34 5.63
C HIS A 105 10.39 5.22 4.74
N GLN A 106 11.52 5.71 5.27
CA GLN A 106 12.43 6.48 4.43
C GLN A 106 13.26 5.57 3.52
N LEU A 107 13.76 4.46 4.03
CA LEU A 107 14.56 3.50 3.26
C LEU A 107 13.78 2.89 2.11
N SER A 108 12.46 2.71 2.25
CA SER A 108 11.59 2.25 1.16
C SER A 108 11.52 3.20 -0.05
N THR A 109 12.11 4.40 0.05
CA THR A 109 12.26 5.34 -1.08
C THR A 109 13.61 5.26 -1.77
N ILE A 110 14.47 4.34 -1.35
CA ILE A 110 15.75 4.08 -2.01
C ILE A 110 15.63 2.75 -2.74
N ASP A 111 16.13 2.72 -3.97
CA ASP A 111 16.26 1.50 -4.74
C ASP A 111 17.59 1.50 -5.52
N ILE A 112 18.01 0.33 -5.97
CA ILE A 112 19.18 0.18 -6.83
C ILE A 112 18.81 0.61 -8.26
N THR A 113 19.73 1.32 -8.91
CA THR A 113 19.61 1.61 -10.33
C THR A 113 19.99 0.37 -11.12
N THR A 114 19.02 -0.20 -11.83
CA THR A 114 19.25 -1.33 -12.73
C THR A 114 19.52 -0.85 -14.17
N ASP A 115 20.18 -1.68 -14.96
CA ASP A 115 20.35 -1.49 -16.39
C ASP A 115 19.18 -2.07 -17.20
N LYS A 116 19.34 -2.17 -18.52
CA LYS A 116 18.29 -2.72 -19.41
C LYS A 116 18.12 -4.23 -19.28
N HIS A 117 19.12 -4.92 -18.74
CA HIS A 117 19.13 -6.37 -18.53
C HIS A 117 18.65 -6.74 -17.12
N GLY A 118 18.47 -5.75 -16.26
CA GLY A 118 18.05 -5.93 -14.86
C GLY A 118 19.22 -5.99 -13.89
N ASP A 119 20.45 -5.84 -14.37
CA ASP A 119 21.65 -5.91 -13.55
C ASP A 119 21.88 -4.61 -12.78
N ALA A 120 22.36 -4.73 -11.54
CA ALA A 120 22.67 -3.59 -10.68
C ALA A 120 23.81 -2.76 -11.29
N LYS A 121 23.54 -1.47 -11.58
CA LYS A 121 24.60 -0.56 -12.02
C LYS A 121 25.55 -0.29 -10.87
N THR A 122 26.82 -0.56 -11.12
CA THR A 122 27.90 -0.30 -10.17
C THR A 122 28.48 1.10 -10.43
N ALA A 123 28.76 1.84 -9.36
CA ALA A 123 29.47 3.12 -9.43
C ALA A 123 30.99 2.91 -9.50
N ASN A 124 31.77 3.97 -9.71
CA ASN A 124 33.23 3.88 -9.84
C ASN A 124 33.94 3.34 -8.59
N ASP A 125 33.26 3.36 -7.44
CA ASP A 125 33.74 2.85 -6.16
C ASP A 125 33.42 1.35 -5.94
N GLY A 126 32.83 0.67 -6.93
CA GLY A 126 32.48 -0.74 -6.85
C GLY A 126 31.17 -1.03 -6.10
N ARG A 127 30.50 -0.02 -5.53
CA ARG A 127 29.21 -0.18 -4.84
C ARG A 127 28.04 0.11 -5.78
N ALA A 128 26.85 -0.40 -5.46
CA ALA A 128 25.65 -0.19 -6.27
C ALA A 128 25.24 1.29 -6.32
N LYS A 129 24.78 1.75 -7.50
CA LYS A 129 24.28 3.10 -7.72
C LYS A 129 22.82 3.20 -7.28
N LEU A 130 22.54 4.09 -6.33
CA LEU A 130 21.20 4.26 -5.77
C LEU A 130 20.37 5.27 -6.56
N LYS A 131 19.05 5.08 -6.59
CA LYS A 131 18.05 6.02 -7.11
C LYS A 131 16.95 6.24 -6.07
N SER A 132 16.31 7.41 -6.13
CA SER A 132 15.21 7.74 -5.23
C SER A 132 13.90 7.41 -5.93
N LEU A 133 13.06 6.64 -5.26
CA LEU A 133 11.69 6.38 -5.66
C LEU A 133 10.76 7.44 -5.04
N PRO A 134 9.74 7.90 -5.78
CA PRO A 134 8.70 8.73 -5.20
C PRO A 134 7.95 7.93 -4.13
N PHE A 135 7.37 8.64 -3.17
CA PHE A 135 6.46 8.05 -2.19
C PHE A 135 5.16 7.64 -2.89
N ASP A 136 5.09 6.39 -3.33
CA ASP A 136 3.89 5.79 -3.93
C ASP A 136 3.18 4.87 -2.93
N ILE A 137 1.87 4.72 -3.09
CA ILE A 137 0.99 3.91 -2.24
C ILE A 137 1.50 2.47 -2.15
N GLU A 138 2.01 1.92 -3.25
CA GLU A 138 2.59 0.57 -3.30
C GLU A 138 3.80 0.43 -2.36
N ALA A 139 4.64 1.47 -2.26
CA ALA A 139 5.78 1.49 -1.35
C ALA A 139 5.36 1.64 0.13
N TYR A 140 4.18 2.23 0.39
CA TYR A 140 3.63 2.35 1.75
C TYR A 140 3.03 1.04 2.26
N ALA A 141 2.38 0.25 1.40
CA ALA A 141 1.71 -0.98 1.79
C ALA A 141 2.58 -1.95 2.62
N PRO A 142 3.83 -2.29 2.23
CA PRO A 142 4.66 -3.19 3.03
C PRO A 142 5.07 -2.58 4.37
N VAL A 143 5.34 -1.27 4.42
CA VAL A 143 5.69 -0.57 5.66
C VAL A 143 4.51 -0.59 6.66
N ILE A 144 3.30 -0.31 6.16
CA ILE A 144 2.06 -0.37 6.97
C ILE A 144 1.78 -1.80 7.43
N LYS A 145 2.03 -2.81 6.58
CA LYS A 145 1.84 -4.22 6.95
C LYS A 145 2.76 -4.64 8.11
N ARG A 146 4.00 -4.15 8.15
CA ARG A 146 4.98 -4.48 9.21
C ARG A 146 4.75 -3.73 10.51
N HIS A 147 4.48 -2.43 10.42
CA HIS A 147 4.45 -1.54 11.58
C HIS A 147 3.04 -1.18 12.06
N GLY A 148 2.03 -1.49 11.26
CA GLY A 148 0.66 -1.06 11.46
C GLY A 148 0.44 0.42 11.12
N ALA A 149 -0.78 0.90 11.35
CA ALA A 149 -1.14 2.30 11.20
C ALA A 149 -0.58 3.11 12.38
N ILE A 150 0.71 3.44 12.35
CA ILE A 150 1.36 4.21 13.43
C ILE A 150 0.96 5.68 13.38
N MET A 151 0.78 6.24 12.18
CA MET A 151 0.36 7.64 12.03
C MET A 151 -1.14 7.81 12.21
N GLU A 152 -1.53 8.84 12.96
CA GLU A 152 -2.94 9.16 13.21
C GLU A 152 -3.71 9.41 11.91
N ASP A 153 -3.09 10.05 10.92
CA ASP A 153 -3.69 10.28 9.61
C ASP A 153 -4.03 8.97 8.88
N VAL A 154 -3.19 7.93 9.01
CA VAL A 154 -3.46 6.61 8.42
C VAL A 154 -4.60 5.92 9.16
N LYS A 155 -4.68 6.07 10.49
CA LYS A 155 -5.82 5.58 11.27
C LYS A 155 -7.12 6.26 10.86
N ARG A 156 -7.08 7.60 10.67
CA ARG A 156 -8.24 8.38 10.20
C ARG A 156 -8.66 7.96 8.80
N LEU A 157 -7.71 7.77 7.88
CA LEU A 157 -8.00 7.26 6.54
C LEU A 157 -8.66 5.87 6.59
N ALA A 158 -8.12 4.95 7.39
CA ALA A 158 -8.68 3.61 7.55
C ALA A 158 -10.09 3.64 8.15
N LEU A 159 -10.38 4.56 9.07
CA LEU A 159 -11.73 4.77 9.61
C LEU A 159 -12.67 5.33 8.54
N SER A 160 -12.26 6.36 7.80
CA SER A 160 -13.07 6.93 6.72
C SER A 160 -13.38 5.91 5.63
N LEU A 161 -12.42 5.06 5.25
CA LEU A 161 -12.63 3.98 4.27
C LEU A 161 -13.68 2.96 4.76
N LYS A 162 -13.67 2.62 6.06
CA LYS A 162 -14.68 1.74 6.66
C LYS A 162 -16.07 2.36 6.67
N GLU A 163 -16.16 3.68 6.85
CA GLU A 163 -17.44 4.40 6.89
C GLU A 163 -18.06 4.55 5.49
N THR A 164 -17.24 4.72 4.45
CA THR A 164 -17.75 5.04 3.10
C THR A 164 -18.19 3.82 2.29
N ASN A 165 -17.84 2.59 2.71
CA ASN A 165 -18.11 1.33 1.99
C ASN A 165 -17.99 1.48 0.45
N GLN A 166 -16.96 2.21 0.02
CA GLN A 166 -16.77 2.51 -1.39
C GLN A 166 -16.27 1.26 -2.09
N LEU A 167 -17.08 0.75 -3.02
CA LEU A 167 -16.66 -0.28 -3.97
C LEU A 167 -15.49 0.26 -4.80
N THR A 168 -14.53 -0.61 -5.12
CA THR A 168 -13.51 -0.24 -6.10
C THR A 168 -14.15 -0.05 -7.48
N ILE A 169 -13.44 0.61 -8.40
CA ILE A 169 -13.95 0.82 -9.76
C ILE A 169 -14.18 -0.54 -10.43
N GLU A 170 -13.33 -1.52 -10.14
CA GLU A 170 -13.42 -2.89 -10.63
C GLU A 170 -14.65 -3.60 -10.06
N GLU A 171 -14.91 -3.48 -8.75
CA GLU A 171 -16.10 -4.04 -8.12
C GLU A 171 -17.39 -3.39 -8.65
N ALA A 172 -17.38 -2.08 -8.84
CA ALA A 172 -18.50 -1.37 -9.44
C ALA A 172 -18.72 -1.79 -10.91
N ALA A 173 -17.66 -1.98 -11.69
CA ALA A 173 -17.75 -2.47 -13.06
C ALA A 173 -18.27 -3.91 -13.12
N ALA A 174 -17.81 -4.79 -12.23
CA ALA A 174 -18.30 -6.16 -12.12
C ALA A 174 -19.78 -6.22 -11.73
N ALA A 175 -20.22 -5.33 -10.81
CA ALA A 175 -21.62 -5.23 -10.44
C ALA A 175 -22.51 -4.78 -11.62
N VAL A 176 -22.02 -3.87 -12.48
CA VAL A 176 -22.74 -3.45 -13.70
C VAL A 176 -22.80 -4.58 -14.74
N GLU A 177 -21.77 -5.41 -14.85
CA GLU A 177 -21.80 -6.57 -15.74
C GLU A 177 -22.77 -7.67 -15.26
N ALA A 178 -22.87 -7.87 -13.95
CA ALA A 178 -23.80 -8.82 -13.36
C ALA A 178 -25.27 -8.40 -13.48
N ASP A 179 -25.55 -7.10 -13.62
CA ASP A 179 -26.89 -6.53 -13.75
C ASP A 179 -27.27 -6.23 -15.22
N LYS A 180 -26.55 -6.82 -16.19
CA LYS A 180 -26.99 -6.79 -17.60
C LYS A 180 -28.32 -7.56 -17.67
N PRO A 181 -29.45 -6.90 -18.02
CA PRO A 181 -30.74 -7.55 -18.07
C PRO A 181 -30.66 -8.75 -19.01
N GLU A 182 -31.17 -9.91 -18.57
CA GLU A 182 -31.33 -11.09 -19.41
C GLU A 182 -31.89 -10.64 -20.76
N GLU A 183 -31.23 -11.05 -21.85
CA GLU A 183 -31.66 -10.68 -23.20
C GLU A 183 -33.16 -10.92 -23.31
N PRO A 184 -33.93 -9.95 -23.85
CA PRO A 184 -35.38 -10.08 -23.94
C PRO A 184 -35.68 -11.41 -24.62
N ARG A 185 -36.26 -12.34 -23.86
CA ARG A 185 -36.72 -13.64 -24.38
C ARG A 185 -37.46 -13.37 -25.68
N GLU A 186 -37.07 -14.06 -26.77
CA GLU A 186 -37.56 -13.80 -28.12
C GLU A 186 -39.05 -13.50 -28.08
N GLY A 187 -39.39 -12.23 -28.31
CA GLY A 187 -40.75 -11.76 -28.18
C GLY A 187 -41.65 -12.56 -29.12
N ILE A 188 -42.81 -12.97 -28.59
CA ILE A 188 -43.90 -13.61 -29.32
C ILE A 188 -44.10 -12.89 -30.67
N ARG A 189 -43.71 -13.54 -31.77
CA ARG A 189 -43.94 -13.02 -33.12
C ARG A 189 -45.39 -13.33 -33.51
N GLY A 190 -46.29 -12.40 -33.26
CA GLY A 190 -47.64 -12.46 -33.82
C GLY A 190 -47.63 -12.03 -35.28
N THR A 191 -48.09 -12.89 -36.18
CA THR A 191 -48.40 -12.52 -37.56
C THR A 191 -49.87 -12.12 -37.66
N ILE A 192 -50.17 -10.96 -38.24
CA ILE A 192 -51.54 -10.49 -38.46
C ILE A 192 -51.97 -10.92 -39.86
N ALA A 193 -53.06 -11.70 -39.96
CA ALA A 193 -53.64 -12.10 -41.24
C ALA A 193 -54.44 -10.95 -41.88
N GLN A 194 -54.61 -10.97 -43.19
CA GLN A 194 -55.32 -9.92 -43.96
C GLN A 194 -56.81 -9.78 -43.59
N ASP A 195 -57.39 -10.76 -42.92
CA ASP A 195 -58.78 -10.74 -42.43
C ASP A 195 -58.91 -10.09 -41.04
N GLY A 196 -57.80 -9.62 -40.45
CA GLY A 196 -57.77 -8.99 -39.13
C GLY A 196 -57.63 -9.98 -37.97
N THR A 197 -57.47 -11.28 -38.24
CA THR A 197 -57.22 -12.28 -37.20
C THR A 197 -55.74 -12.28 -36.80
N VAL A 198 -55.46 -12.24 -35.49
CA VAL A 198 -54.10 -12.29 -34.95
C VAL A 198 -53.82 -13.73 -34.52
N ASP A 199 -52.94 -14.42 -35.24
CA ASP A 199 -52.52 -15.77 -34.91
C ASP A 199 -51.28 -15.70 -34.02
N VAL A 200 -51.45 -16.08 -32.75
CA VAL A 200 -50.38 -16.06 -31.75
C VAL A 200 -49.88 -17.49 -31.61
N GLN A 201 -48.88 -17.86 -32.42
CA GLN A 201 -48.17 -19.13 -32.21
C GLN A 201 -47.33 -19.00 -30.93
N ARG A 202 -47.79 -19.65 -29.85
CA ARG A 202 -46.90 -19.95 -28.71
C ARG A 202 -45.91 -20.99 -29.21
N THR A 203 -44.64 -20.61 -29.28
CA THR A 203 -43.53 -21.48 -29.72
C THR A 203 -43.15 -22.53 -28.67
N ASP A 204 -43.88 -22.57 -27.55
CA ASP A 204 -43.59 -23.41 -26.38
C ASP A 204 -44.67 -24.47 -26.11
N GLU A 205 -45.32 -25.01 -27.15
CA GLU A 205 -45.95 -26.33 -26.98
C GLU A 205 -44.88 -27.41 -27.24
N PRO A 206 -44.33 -28.05 -26.18
CA PRO A 206 -43.38 -29.12 -26.36
C PRO A 206 -44.06 -30.27 -27.10
N GLU A 207 -43.41 -30.79 -28.14
CA GLU A 207 -43.79 -32.09 -28.67
C GLU A 207 -43.77 -33.12 -27.52
N PRO A 208 -44.73 -34.06 -27.47
CA PRO A 208 -44.75 -35.07 -26.42
C PRO A 208 -43.45 -35.89 -26.47
N GLU A 209 -42.57 -35.64 -25.51
CA GLU A 209 -41.33 -36.41 -25.33
C GLU A 209 -41.67 -37.83 -24.89
N ASP A 210 -41.15 -38.80 -25.65
CA ASP A 210 -41.09 -40.20 -25.25
C ASP A 210 -40.22 -40.36 -23.98
N ASP A 211 -40.90 -40.78 -22.91
CA ASP A 211 -40.38 -41.24 -21.61
C ASP A 211 -39.14 -42.15 -21.72
N LYS A 212 -37.93 -41.64 -21.44
CA LYS A 212 -36.71 -42.48 -21.27
C LYS A 212 -35.69 -42.05 -20.21
N ASN A 213 -35.98 -41.14 -19.30
CA ASN A 213 -35.04 -40.81 -18.21
C ASN A 213 -35.67 -40.89 -16.81
N GLN A 214 -36.23 -42.06 -16.50
CA GLN A 214 -36.12 -42.58 -15.14
C GLN A 214 -34.72 -43.19 -14.98
N VAL A 215 -33.99 -42.71 -13.98
CA VAL A 215 -32.99 -43.39 -13.12
C VAL A 215 -31.82 -42.45 -12.84
N LYS A 216 -31.48 -42.36 -11.53
CA LYS A 216 -30.29 -41.77 -10.86
C LYS A 216 -30.58 -40.66 -9.84
N LEU A 217 -31.70 -40.74 -9.12
CA LEU A 217 -31.88 -39.99 -7.86
C LEU A 217 -31.43 -40.78 -6.61
N GLU A 218 -31.02 -42.05 -6.76
CA GLU A 218 -30.56 -42.88 -5.63
C GLU A 218 -29.02 -42.87 -5.42
N GLU A 219 -28.22 -42.34 -6.36
CA GLU A 219 -26.75 -42.26 -6.21
C GLU A 219 -26.26 -40.99 -5.47
N ALA A 220 -27.12 -39.99 -5.24
CA ALA A 220 -26.73 -38.75 -4.56
C ALA A 220 -26.85 -38.79 -3.03
N MET A 221 -27.49 -39.82 -2.46
CA MET A 221 -27.66 -39.96 -1.00
C MET A 221 -26.53 -40.75 -0.30
N GLN A 222 -25.55 -41.30 -1.04
CA GLN A 222 -24.43 -42.07 -0.44
C GLN A 222 -23.14 -41.28 -0.21
N ALA A 223 -23.08 -39.99 -0.51
CA ALA A 223 -21.88 -39.16 -0.30
C ALA A 223 -21.89 -38.30 0.99
N ALA A 224 -22.90 -38.46 1.86
CA ALA A 224 -23.04 -37.67 3.09
C ALA A 224 -22.69 -38.46 4.38
N ASP A 225 -22.13 -39.68 4.27
CA ASP A 225 -21.89 -40.58 5.42
C ASP A 225 -20.43 -41.09 5.53
N THR A 226 -19.46 -40.39 4.94
CA THR A 226 -18.04 -40.60 5.29
C THR A 226 -17.62 -39.56 6.30
N GLY A 227 -17.82 -39.90 7.58
CA GLY A 227 -17.29 -39.17 8.73
C GLY A 227 -15.76 -39.17 8.74
N GLU A 228 -15.16 -38.17 8.09
CA GLU A 228 -13.77 -37.79 8.33
C GLU A 228 -13.72 -36.70 9.40
N ASP A 229 -13.11 -37.06 10.51
CA ASP A 229 -12.88 -36.23 11.69
C ASP A 229 -11.92 -35.07 11.35
N PRO A 230 -12.37 -33.80 11.38
CA PRO A 230 -11.53 -32.66 11.03
C PRO A 230 -10.42 -32.38 12.07
N ASN A 231 -10.33 -33.15 13.16
CA ASN A 231 -9.43 -32.88 14.27
C ASN A 231 -8.07 -33.62 14.22
N ALA A 232 -7.74 -34.29 13.11
CA ALA A 232 -6.51 -35.06 12.96
C ALA A 232 -5.27 -34.26 12.46
N LEU A 233 -5.37 -32.95 12.23
CA LEU A 233 -4.35 -32.16 11.52
C LEU A 233 -3.37 -31.34 12.39
N PHE A 234 -3.43 -31.40 13.71
CA PHE A 234 -2.47 -30.71 14.58
C PHE A 234 -1.94 -31.56 15.75
N PRO A 235 -1.01 -32.51 15.50
CA PRO A 235 -0.23 -33.10 16.57
C PRO A 235 1.02 -32.24 16.83
N GLY A 236 1.08 -31.58 17.99
CA GLY A 236 2.35 -31.13 18.56
C GLY A 236 2.49 -29.62 18.82
N LEU A 237 1.88 -29.16 19.91
CA LEU A 237 2.45 -28.09 20.73
C LEU A 237 2.82 -28.74 22.06
N GLY A 238 4.07 -29.19 22.13
CA GLY A 238 4.70 -29.61 23.39
C GLY A 238 5.18 -28.39 24.14
N ASP A 239 4.86 -28.37 25.44
CA ASP A 239 5.43 -27.48 26.44
C ASP A 239 6.93 -27.79 26.63
N ASP A 240 7.78 -26.78 26.44
CA ASP A 240 9.12 -26.64 27.06
C ASP A 240 9.48 -25.15 27.17
#